data_AF-A0AA97ANJ0-F1
#
_entry.id   AF-A0AA97ANJ0-F1
#
_cell.length_a   1.000
_cell.length_b   1.000
_cell.length_c   1.000
_cell.angle_alpha   90.00
_cell.angle_beta   90.00
_cell.angle_gamma   90.00
#
_symmetry.space_group_name_H-M   'P 1'
#
loop_
_entity.id
_entity.type
_entity.pdbx_description
1 polymer ?
#
loop_
_entity_poly.entity_id
_entity_poly.type
_entity_poly.pdbx_seq_one_letter_code
_entity_poly.pdbx_strand_id
1 'polypeptide(L)'
;MLKITLDIFSGLPNPTWTLKGEEAQTVLREIQNTRGGVSELDSGTQPLGYRGFIIETEGTTRGLPSIFRVTSSSSLNETKAREILRKLRNNRSRGEIPTLPPPDANQPDNTIPESDPETVNPVSRSQSEGQCPFVATKYDPRPWNQLQVIRRNNCYNYATRRQTNTFAQPGRISGIDIGKPITARRVIRAALADGARSVQQCLSRSDAPLVMALVIAPDPEFNDFHWYRYHQEGVWGHKPGQTRARNVDNSGEVIKNPETCDRGSYTQFAGYFFVPRSMKVQ
;
A
#
# COMPACT_ATOMS: atom_id res chain seq x y z
N MET A 1 1.02 -28.44 1.08
CA MET A 1 2.02 -27.35 0.97
C MET A 1 1.64 -26.21 1.90
N LEU A 2 2.57 -25.32 2.26
CA LEU A 2 2.29 -24.13 3.07
C LEU A 2 2.78 -22.86 2.35
N LYS A 3 1.87 -22.00 1.90
CA LYS A 3 2.23 -20.71 1.30
C LYS A 3 2.22 -19.63 2.38
N ILE A 4 3.31 -18.87 2.45
CA ILE A 4 3.55 -17.86 3.48
C ILE A 4 3.74 -16.52 2.80
N THR A 5 2.98 -15.53 3.25
CA THR A 5 3.03 -14.16 2.74
C THR A 5 3.39 -13.22 3.88
N LEU A 6 4.47 -12.45 3.74
CA LEU A 6 4.82 -11.37 4.67
C LEU A 6 3.86 -10.20 4.42
N ASP A 7 2.95 -9.96 5.36
CA ASP A 7 1.93 -8.91 5.24
C ASP A 7 2.49 -7.59 5.76
N ILE A 8 3.07 -6.80 4.86
CA ILE A 8 3.85 -5.60 5.21
C ILE A 8 3.59 -4.41 4.28
N PHE A 9 3.42 -4.65 2.99
CA PHE A 9 3.31 -3.59 2.00
C PHE A 9 1.87 -3.16 1.74
N SER A 10 1.73 -1.91 1.33
CA SER A 10 0.47 -1.28 0.94
C SER A 10 0.46 -0.95 -0.56
N GLY A 11 1.57 -0.45 -1.10
CA GLY A 11 1.75 -0.14 -2.52
C GLY A 11 2.27 -1.34 -3.30
N LEU A 12 3.30 -1.99 -2.78
CA LEU A 12 3.91 -3.19 -3.40
C LEU A 12 3.15 -4.49 -3.09
N PRO A 13 3.27 -5.51 -3.96
CA PRO A 13 2.86 -6.87 -3.61
C PRO A 13 3.62 -7.39 -2.39
N ASN A 14 2.91 -8.01 -1.46
CA ASN A 14 3.50 -8.64 -0.29
C ASN A 14 4.44 -9.81 -0.70
N PRO A 15 5.67 -9.89 -0.14
CA PRO A 15 6.59 -11.00 -0.41
C PRO A 15 5.94 -12.33 -0.03
N THR A 16 6.08 -13.33 -0.90
CA THR A 16 5.43 -14.63 -0.72
C THR A 16 6.42 -15.75 -1.05
N TRP A 17 6.43 -16.80 -0.25
CA TRP A 17 7.20 -18.02 -0.51
C TRP A 17 6.41 -19.26 -0.05
N THR A 18 6.94 -20.43 -0.35
CA THR A 18 6.26 -21.69 -0.11
C THR A 18 7.17 -22.68 0.62
N LEU A 19 6.66 -23.30 1.67
CA LEU A 19 7.28 -24.42 2.36
C LEU A 19 6.62 -25.74 1.97
N LYS A 20 7.40 -26.81 1.91
CA LYS A 20 6.96 -28.16 1.52
C LYS A 20 7.48 -29.21 2.52
N GLY A 21 6.92 -30.42 2.44
CA GLY A 21 7.40 -31.57 3.21
C GLY A 21 7.39 -31.36 4.72
N GLU A 22 8.44 -31.84 5.38
CA GLU A 22 8.61 -31.81 6.83
C GLU A 22 8.67 -30.39 7.39
N GLU A 23 9.30 -29.45 6.68
CA GLU A 23 9.41 -28.06 7.11
C GLU A 23 8.04 -27.40 7.27
N ALA A 24 7.15 -27.60 6.29
CA ALA A 24 5.77 -27.11 6.35
C ALA A 24 5.00 -27.71 7.53
N GLN A 25 5.17 -29.01 7.80
CA GLN A 25 4.51 -29.68 8.92
C GLN A 25 5.05 -29.19 10.27
N THR A 26 6.35 -28.93 10.38
CA THR A 26 6.97 -28.40 11.60
C THR A 26 6.44 -27.01 11.93
N VAL A 27 6.39 -26.10 10.95
CA VAL A 27 5.82 -24.76 11.13
C VAL A 27 4.34 -24.84 11.53
N LEU A 28 3.55 -25.70 10.89
CA LEU A 28 2.13 -25.87 11.23
C LEU A 28 1.92 -26.40 12.65
N ARG A 29 2.70 -27.39 13.09
CA ARG A 29 2.65 -27.91 14.46
C ARG A 29 3.00 -26.83 15.48
N GLU A 30 4.04 -26.02 15.20
CA GLU A 30 4.41 -24.90 16.08
C GLU A 30 3.27 -23.88 16.21
N ILE A 31 2.62 -23.51 15.10
CA ILE A 31 1.47 -22.59 15.10
C ILE A 31 0.30 -23.19 15.92
N GLN A 32 -0.07 -24.45 15.67
CA GLN A 32 -1.16 -25.14 16.39
C GLN A 32 -0.90 -25.22 17.90
N ASN A 33 0.34 -25.47 18.29
CA ASN A 33 0.74 -25.62 19.69
C ASN A 33 0.85 -24.28 20.43
N THR A 34 0.90 -23.15 19.72
CA THR A 34 1.07 -21.83 20.34
C THR A 34 -0.25 -21.24 20.82
N ARG A 35 -1.42 -21.69 20.29
CA ARG A 35 -2.81 -21.29 20.63
C ARG A 35 -3.11 -19.78 20.80
N GLY A 36 -2.14 -18.91 20.56
CA GLY A 36 -2.22 -17.46 20.50
C GLY A 36 -1.37 -16.98 19.32
N GLY A 37 -1.76 -15.87 18.71
CA GLY A 37 -1.11 -15.34 17.50
C GLY A 37 -1.92 -15.53 16.23
N VAL A 38 -2.87 -16.46 16.21
CA VAL A 38 -3.70 -16.76 15.02
C VAL A 38 -4.97 -15.93 15.05
N SER A 39 -5.21 -15.22 13.96
CA SER A 39 -6.44 -14.45 13.79
C SER A 39 -6.96 -14.56 12.36
N GLU A 40 -8.25 -14.29 12.19
CA GLU A 40 -8.82 -14.12 10.86
C GLU A 40 -8.18 -12.91 10.18
N LEU A 41 -8.05 -12.96 8.84
CA LEU A 41 -7.42 -11.88 8.06
C LEU A 41 -8.05 -10.50 8.30
N ASP A 42 -9.34 -10.46 8.62
CA ASP A 42 -10.10 -9.23 8.77
C ASP A 42 -10.27 -8.76 10.22
N SER A 43 -9.70 -9.48 11.19
CA SER A 43 -9.81 -9.14 12.61
C SER A 43 -8.90 -7.98 13.02
N GLY A 44 -9.45 -7.07 13.85
CA GLY A 44 -8.72 -5.96 14.47
C GLY A 44 -8.34 -4.81 13.54
N THR A 45 -7.60 -3.85 14.09
CA THR A 45 -7.00 -2.74 13.32
C THR A 45 -5.91 -3.27 12.41
N GLN A 46 -5.92 -2.89 11.14
CA GLN A 46 -4.92 -3.33 10.15
C GLN A 46 -4.01 -2.16 9.77
N PRO A 47 -2.95 -1.91 10.56
CA PRO A 47 -2.09 -0.75 10.33
C PRO A 47 -1.34 -0.85 9.00
N LEU A 48 -0.93 0.32 8.51
CA LEU A 48 0.08 0.45 7.48
C LEU A 48 1.42 -0.12 7.99
N GLY A 49 2.15 -0.82 7.12
CA GLY A 49 3.42 -1.48 7.48
C GLY A 49 3.24 -2.93 7.96
N TYR A 50 4.11 -3.37 8.86
CA TYR A 50 4.15 -4.76 9.30
C TYR A 50 2.90 -5.18 10.06
N ARG A 51 2.23 -6.23 9.57
CA ARG A 51 1.02 -6.81 10.17
C ARG A 51 1.18 -8.27 10.60
N GLY A 52 2.22 -8.96 10.13
CA GLY A 52 2.48 -10.37 10.44
C GLY A 52 2.70 -11.22 9.20
N PHE A 53 2.36 -12.51 9.28
CA PHE A 53 2.37 -13.40 8.11
C PHE A 53 0.98 -13.96 7.84
N ILE A 54 0.60 -13.99 6.57
CA ILE A 54 -0.58 -14.71 6.11
C ILE A 54 -0.14 -16.12 5.72
N ILE A 55 -0.82 -17.11 6.27
CA ILE A 55 -0.57 -18.52 6.05
C ILE A 55 -1.73 -19.08 5.24
N GLU A 56 -1.42 -19.72 4.11
CA GLU A 56 -2.37 -20.42 3.25
C GLU A 56 -1.98 -21.91 3.19
N THR A 57 -2.89 -22.79 3.59
CA THR A 57 -2.65 -24.24 3.64
C THR A 57 -3.35 -24.96 2.49
N GLU A 58 -2.69 -25.93 1.88
CA GLU A 58 -3.39 -26.89 1.03
C GLU A 58 -4.03 -27.98 1.91
N GLY A 59 -5.36 -28.10 1.84
CA GLY A 59 -6.15 -29.08 2.57
C GLY A 59 -6.60 -28.61 3.95
N THR A 60 -7.31 -29.48 4.66
CA THR A 60 -7.85 -29.22 5.99
C THR A 60 -6.77 -29.43 7.04
N THR A 61 -6.46 -28.39 7.81
CA THR A 61 -5.58 -28.49 8.98
C THR A 61 -6.43 -28.51 10.25
N ARG A 62 -6.13 -29.43 11.17
CA ARG A 62 -6.95 -29.61 12.38
C ARG A 62 -6.92 -28.33 13.23
N GLY A 63 -8.08 -27.69 13.41
CA GLY A 63 -8.24 -26.52 14.28
C GLY A 63 -7.71 -25.20 13.70
N LEU A 64 -7.37 -25.12 12.41
CA LEU A 64 -6.97 -23.88 11.74
C LEU A 64 -7.77 -23.68 10.45
N PRO A 65 -8.14 -22.43 10.12
CA PRO A 65 -8.69 -22.11 8.80
C PRO A 65 -7.70 -22.42 7.67
N SER A 66 -8.19 -22.53 6.43
CA SER A 66 -7.34 -22.69 5.26
C SER A 66 -6.46 -21.45 4.98
N ILE A 67 -6.89 -20.28 5.46
CA ILE A 67 -6.17 -19.02 5.37
C ILE A 67 -6.32 -18.26 6.69
N PHE A 68 -5.20 -17.90 7.32
CA PHE A 68 -5.20 -17.14 8.58
C PHE A 68 -3.96 -16.25 8.71
N ARG A 69 -4.01 -15.27 9.62
CA ARG A 69 -2.87 -14.42 9.93
C ARG A 69 -2.21 -14.88 11.22
N VAL A 70 -0.89 -14.89 11.23
CA VAL A 70 -0.06 -15.02 12.44
C VAL A 70 0.52 -13.65 12.78
N THR A 71 0.14 -13.12 13.95
CA THR A 71 0.55 -11.81 14.47
C THR A 71 1.17 -11.95 15.86
N SER A 72 1.96 -10.96 16.29
CA SER A 72 2.39 -10.86 17.69
C SER A 72 1.35 -10.23 18.61
N SER A 73 0.28 -9.63 18.06
CA SER A 73 -0.63 -8.75 18.81
C SER A 73 -1.82 -9.46 19.47
N SER A 74 -2.14 -10.71 19.11
CA SER A 74 -3.19 -11.46 19.82
C SER A 74 -2.61 -12.11 21.08
N SER A 75 -2.98 -11.56 22.23
CA SER A 75 -2.66 -11.99 23.58
C SER A 75 -2.87 -13.50 23.80
N LEU A 76 -1.76 -14.20 24.08
CA LEU A 76 -1.57 -15.26 25.10
C LEU A 76 -0.23 -15.99 24.91
N ASN A 77 0.56 -15.69 23.87
CA ASN A 77 1.96 -16.16 23.78
C ASN A 77 2.81 -15.32 22.82
N GLU A 78 2.87 -14.02 23.07
CA GLU A 78 3.57 -13.05 22.21
C GLU A 78 5.04 -13.42 21.93
N THR A 79 5.74 -13.99 22.92
CA THR A 79 7.13 -14.46 22.78
C THR A 79 7.26 -15.60 21.76
N LYS A 80 6.37 -16.60 21.81
CA LYS A 80 6.37 -17.72 20.85
C LYS A 80 5.90 -17.28 19.47
N ALA A 81 4.90 -16.40 19.41
CA ALA A 81 4.49 -15.78 18.15
C ALA A 81 5.70 -15.07 17.52
N ARG A 82 6.42 -14.22 18.26
CA ARG A 82 7.67 -13.57 17.80
C ARG A 82 8.75 -14.56 17.37
N GLU A 83 8.89 -15.69 18.05
CA GLU A 83 9.81 -16.75 17.63
C GLU A 83 9.42 -17.36 16.27
N ILE A 84 8.13 -17.68 16.07
CA ILE A 84 7.61 -18.14 14.79
C ILE A 84 7.84 -17.07 13.72
N LEU A 85 7.53 -15.80 14.02
CA LEU A 85 7.76 -14.67 13.10
C LEU A 85 9.24 -14.57 12.70
N ARG A 86 10.16 -14.76 13.65
CA ARG A 86 11.62 -14.75 13.42
C ARG A 86 12.06 -15.94 12.57
N LYS A 87 11.58 -17.15 12.85
CA LYS A 87 11.89 -18.34 12.03
C LYS A 87 11.39 -18.18 10.60
N LEU A 88 10.15 -17.70 10.43
CA LEU A 88 9.57 -17.41 9.11
C LEU A 88 10.38 -16.36 8.35
N ARG A 89 10.81 -15.29 9.03
CA ARG A 89 11.70 -14.28 8.46
C ARG A 89 13.06 -14.86 8.04
N ASN A 90 13.66 -15.72 8.87
CA ASN A 90 14.97 -16.31 8.58
C ASN A 90 14.90 -17.36 7.46
N ASN A 91 13.79 -18.11 7.35
CA ASN A 91 13.57 -19.04 6.24
C ASN A 91 13.42 -18.32 4.90
N ARG A 92 12.83 -17.11 4.89
CA ARG A 92 12.83 -16.26 3.69
C ARG A 92 14.25 -15.99 3.19
N SER A 93 15.22 -15.76 4.07
CA SER A 93 16.62 -15.53 3.66
C SER A 93 17.29 -16.76 3.02
N ARG A 94 16.70 -17.95 3.17
CA ARG A 94 17.17 -19.21 2.54
C ARG A 94 16.46 -19.52 1.21
N GLY A 95 15.32 -18.90 0.94
CA GLY A 95 14.58 -19.04 -0.33
C GLY A 95 15.04 -17.98 -1.32
N GLU A 96 15.52 -18.42 -2.48
CA GLU A 96 16.00 -17.60 -3.60
C GLU A 96 15.19 -16.32 -3.83
N ILE A 97 15.91 -15.19 -3.93
CA ILE A 97 15.40 -13.97 -4.57
C ILE A 97 15.31 -14.31 -6.07
N PRO A 98 14.14 -14.25 -6.72
CA PRO A 98 14.09 -14.20 -8.17
C PRO A 98 14.83 -12.94 -8.58
N THR A 99 16.05 -13.10 -9.09
CA THR A 99 16.81 -12.00 -9.68
C THR A 99 16.07 -11.60 -10.96
N LEU A 100 15.47 -10.41 -10.93
CA LEU A 100 15.11 -9.76 -12.18
C LEU A 100 16.40 -9.48 -12.95
N PRO A 101 16.41 -9.66 -14.28
CA PRO A 101 17.57 -9.30 -15.09
C PRO A 101 17.91 -7.81 -14.87
N PRO A 102 19.20 -7.44 -14.86
CA PRO A 102 19.61 -6.06 -14.67
C PRO A 102 19.00 -5.17 -15.77
N PRO A 103 18.53 -3.96 -15.44
CA PRO A 103 18.10 -3.00 -16.43
C PRO A 103 19.28 -2.62 -17.33
N ASP A 104 19.04 -2.62 -18.64
CA ASP A 104 19.96 -2.21 -19.69
C ASP A 104 20.56 -0.82 -19.38
N ALA A 105 21.88 -0.73 -19.34
CA ALA A 105 22.65 0.40 -18.80
C ALA A 105 22.71 1.64 -19.72
N ASN A 106 21.80 1.76 -20.69
CA ASN A 106 21.85 2.77 -21.75
C ASN A 106 20.55 3.59 -21.87
N GLN A 107 20.09 4.24 -20.78
CA GLN A 107 19.14 5.34 -20.90
C GLN A 107 19.77 6.66 -20.43
N PRO A 108 19.73 7.72 -21.26
CA PRO A 108 20.38 8.98 -20.93
C PRO A 108 19.71 9.68 -19.74
N ASP A 109 20.57 10.16 -18.84
CA ASP A 109 20.25 10.93 -17.66
C ASP A 109 19.73 12.32 -18.06
N ASN A 110 18.41 12.47 -18.21
CA ASN A 110 17.79 13.78 -18.34
C ASN A 110 17.68 14.42 -16.95
N THR A 111 18.77 15.09 -16.57
CA THR A 111 18.88 16.02 -15.46
C THR A 111 17.84 17.13 -15.63
N ILE A 112 16.90 17.24 -14.67
CA ILE A 112 16.10 18.46 -14.47
C ILE A 112 16.85 19.25 -13.39
N PRO A 113 17.15 20.55 -13.59
CA PRO A 113 17.92 21.32 -12.63
C PRO A 113 17.17 21.48 -11.30
N GLU A 114 17.86 21.24 -10.19
CA GLU A 114 17.54 21.87 -8.91
C GLU A 114 17.78 23.37 -9.06
N SER A 115 16.74 24.18 -8.83
CA SER A 115 16.90 25.63 -8.65
C SER A 115 16.54 25.99 -7.20
N ASP A 116 17.50 26.61 -6.54
CA ASP A 116 17.54 27.11 -5.17
C ASP A 116 16.45 28.14 -4.81
N PRO A 117 16.25 28.43 -3.50
CA PRO A 117 15.10 29.18 -2.99
C PRO A 117 15.38 30.69 -2.98
N GLU A 118 14.83 31.43 -3.94
CA GLU A 118 14.78 32.90 -3.85
C GLU A 118 13.44 33.38 -3.27
N THR A 119 13.59 34.22 -2.25
CA THR A 119 12.58 34.95 -1.49
C THR A 119 11.64 35.77 -2.38
N VAL A 120 10.34 35.57 -2.23
CA VAL A 120 9.32 36.50 -2.74
C VAL A 120 8.42 36.94 -1.59
N ASN A 121 8.40 38.25 -1.35
CA ASN A 121 7.59 38.94 -0.34
C ASN A 121 6.08 38.73 -0.55
N PRO A 122 5.24 38.86 0.50
CA PRO A 122 3.87 38.38 0.49
C PRO A 122 2.96 39.33 -0.27
N VAL A 123 2.45 38.89 -1.42
CA VAL A 123 1.31 39.55 -2.06
C VAL A 123 0.03 39.06 -1.37
N SER A 124 -0.63 40.01 -0.72
CA SER A 124 -1.89 39.88 0.00
C SER A 124 -2.95 39.15 -0.82
N ARG A 125 -3.34 37.94 -0.38
CA ARG A 125 -4.45 37.18 -0.95
C ARG A 125 -5.77 37.88 -0.63
N SER A 126 -6.31 38.60 -1.62
CA SER A 126 -7.74 38.91 -1.62
C SER A 126 -8.51 37.61 -1.89
N GLN A 127 -9.47 37.31 -1.01
CA GLN A 127 -10.29 36.11 -1.07
C GLN A 127 -11.31 36.22 -2.22
N SER A 128 -11.38 35.14 -3.04
CA SER A 128 -12.48 34.70 -3.92
C SER A 128 -12.12 34.53 -5.41
N GLU A 129 -11.23 33.58 -5.75
CA GLU A 129 -11.07 33.06 -7.13
C GLU A 129 -10.51 31.61 -7.14
N GLY A 130 -11.34 30.65 -7.57
CA GLY A 130 -10.96 29.43 -8.30
C GLY A 130 -10.26 28.26 -7.59
N GLN A 131 -10.93 27.47 -6.75
CA GLN A 131 -10.48 26.09 -6.51
C GLN A 131 -10.65 25.26 -7.80
N CYS A 132 -9.61 24.51 -8.20
CA CYS A 132 -9.71 23.60 -9.35
C CYS A 132 -10.92 22.66 -9.18
N PRO A 133 -11.79 22.50 -10.19
CA PRO A 133 -12.93 21.61 -10.07
C PRO A 133 -12.46 20.16 -9.93
N PHE A 134 -12.99 19.42 -8.95
CA PHE A 134 -12.74 17.99 -8.77
C PHE A 134 -14.03 17.27 -8.38
N VAL A 135 -14.03 15.95 -8.47
CA VAL A 135 -15.13 15.08 -8.03
C VAL A 135 -14.76 14.41 -6.72
N ALA A 136 -15.53 14.69 -5.68
CA ALA A 136 -15.53 13.90 -4.46
C ALA A 136 -16.73 12.95 -4.48
N THR A 137 -16.48 11.65 -4.45
CA THR A 137 -17.55 10.65 -4.30
C THR A 137 -17.79 10.37 -2.83
N LYS A 138 -19.04 10.07 -2.44
CA LYS A 138 -19.37 9.53 -1.12
C LYS A 138 -18.41 8.40 -0.73
N TYR A 139 -18.00 8.35 0.53
CA TYR A 139 -17.23 7.23 1.04
C TYR A 139 -18.09 5.95 1.06
N ASP A 140 -17.66 4.94 0.29
CA ASP A 140 -18.27 3.62 0.28
C ASP A 140 -17.19 2.53 0.14
N PRO A 141 -16.83 1.85 1.24
CA PRO A 141 -15.83 0.80 1.21
C PRO A 141 -16.42 -0.57 0.80
N ARG A 142 -17.75 -0.72 0.71
CA ARG A 142 -18.40 -2.03 0.50
C ARG A 142 -17.92 -2.73 -0.78
N PRO A 143 -17.78 -2.05 -1.94
CA PRO A 143 -17.26 -2.71 -3.14
C PRO A 143 -15.82 -3.18 -2.99
N TRP A 144 -15.02 -2.52 -2.16
CA TRP A 144 -13.61 -2.84 -1.91
C TRP A 144 -13.42 -3.94 -0.87
N ASN A 145 -14.45 -4.17 -0.06
CA ASN A 145 -14.45 -5.09 1.08
C ASN A 145 -15.19 -6.41 0.80
N GLN A 146 -15.39 -6.74 -0.47
CA GLN A 146 -15.84 -8.06 -0.90
C GLN A 146 -14.66 -9.04 -0.90
N LEU A 147 -14.88 -10.30 -0.52
CA LEU A 147 -13.82 -11.29 -0.32
C LEU A 147 -12.88 -11.45 -1.54
N GLN A 148 -13.46 -11.44 -2.74
CA GLN A 148 -12.73 -11.56 -4.00
C GLN A 148 -11.98 -10.29 -4.42
N VAL A 149 -12.32 -9.13 -3.82
CA VAL A 149 -11.74 -7.82 -4.16
C VAL A 149 -10.60 -7.46 -3.20
N ILE A 150 -10.76 -7.75 -1.91
CA ILE A 150 -9.81 -7.38 -0.84
C ILE A 150 -8.39 -7.83 -1.19
N ARG A 151 -8.19 -9.07 -1.63
CA ARG A 151 -6.83 -9.62 -1.83
C ARG A 151 -6.19 -9.26 -3.17
N ARG A 152 -6.97 -8.73 -4.11
CA ARG A 152 -6.56 -8.50 -5.51
C ARG A 152 -6.34 -7.05 -5.87
N ASN A 153 -6.64 -6.12 -4.97
CA ASN A 153 -6.56 -4.67 -5.23
C ASN A 153 -5.83 -3.99 -4.07
N ASN A 154 -4.98 -3.01 -4.37
CA ASN A 154 -4.14 -2.33 -3.38
C ASN A 154 -4.55 -0.85 -3.17
N CYS A 155 -3.66 -0.06 -2.57
CA CYS A 155 -3.89 1.36 -2.32
C CYS A 155 -4.05 2.19 -3.60
N TYR A 156 -3.31 1.85 -4.68
CA TYR A 156 -3.35 2.57 -5.94
C TYR A 156 -4.66 2.30 -6.70
N ASN A 157 -5.12 1.04 -6.71
CA ASN A 157 -6.45 0.68 -7.19
C ASN A 157 -7.54 1.48 -6.49
N TYR A 158 -7.50 1.49 -5.15
CA TYR A 158 -8.47 2.21 -4.35
C TYR A 158 -8.45 3.71 -4.67
N ALA A 159 -7.27 4.32 -4.65
CA ALA A 159 -7.10 5.76 -4.85
C ALA A 159 -7.58 6.24 -6.22
N THR A 160 -7.29 5.44 -7.26
CA THR A 160 -7.73 5.73 -8.64
C THR A 160 -9.16 5.29 -8.93
N ARG A 161 -9.85 4.64 -7.97
CA ARG A 161 -11.19 4.05 -8.12
C ARG A 161 -11.25 2.99 -9.25
N ARG A 162 -10.21 2.18 -9.41
CA ARG A 162 -10.13 1.11 -10.44
C ARG A 162 -9.91 -0.26 -9.79
N GLN A 163 -10.91 -1.14 -9.86
CA GLN A 163 -10.80 -2.53 -9.42
C GLN A 163 -10.28 -3.42 -10.55
N THR A 164 -9.00 -3.25 -10.91
CA THR A 164 -8.36 -4.03 -11.98
C THR A 164 -8.16 -5.49 -11.58
N ASN A 165 -8.34 -5.82 -10.30
CA ASN A 165 -8.01 -7.12 -9.72
C ASN A 165 -6.54 -7.51 -9.93
N THR A 166 -5.68 -6.49 -10.01
CA THR A 166 -4.23 -6.58 -10.00
C THR A 166 -3.68 -5.77 -8.82
N PHE A 167 -2.45 -6.05 -8.40
CA PHE A 167 -1.70 -5.11 -7.56
C PHE A 167 -1.21 -3.97 -8.45
N ALA A 168 -2.07 -2.97 -8.67
CA ALA A 168 -1.77 -1.91 -9.63
C ALA A 168 -0.56 -1.10 -9.21
N GLN A 169 0.29 -0.75 -10.17
CA GLN A 169 1.51 0.03 -9.93
C GLN A 169 1.51 1.28 -10.79
N PRO A 170 1.81 2.47 -10.21
CA PRO A 170 2.08 3.66 -11.01
C PRO A 170 3.18 3.38 -12.03
N GLY A 171 2.99 3.87 -13.25
CA GLY A 171 3.93 3.75 -14.37
C GLY A 171 3.79 2.47 -15.19
N ARG A 172 3.04 1.46 -14.72
CA ARG A 172 2.97 0.16 -15.41
C ARG A 172 2.39 0.27 -16.82
N ILE A 173 1.35 1.08 -17.00
CA ILE A 173 0.75 1.32 -18.33
C ILE A 173 1.73 2.07 -19.24
N SER A 174 2.52 2.96 -18.67
CA SER A 174 3.49 3.79 -19.41
C SER A 174 4.89 3.15 -19.54
N GLY A 175 5.06 1.91 -19.09
CA GLY A 175 6.36 1.21 -19.13
C GLY A 175 7.42 1.77 -18.19
N ILE A 176 7.04 2.56 -17.17
CA ILE A 176 7.95 3.10 -16.16
C ILE A 176 7.98 2.16 -14.95
N ASP A 177 9.14 1.56 -14.70
CA ASP A 177 9.43 0.92 -13.43
C ASP A 177 9.83 1.97 -12.39
N ILE A 178 9.17 1.94 -11.22
CA ILE A 178 9.52 2.80 -10.07
C ILE A 178 10.93 2.44 -9.57
N GLY A 179 11.33 1.17 -9.68
CA GLY A 179 12.63 0.68 -9.25
C GLY A 179 12.85 0.75 -7.73
N LYS A 180 14.07 0.40 -7.30
CA LYS A 180 14.53 0.51 -5.91
C LYS A 180 15.74 1.45 -5.81
N PRO A 181 15.89 2.23 -4.73
CA PRO A 181 14.87 2.48 -3.71
C PRO A 181 13.66 3.24 -4.29
N ILE A 182 12.49 3.02 -3.69
CA ILE A 182 11.27 3.78 -3.94
C ILE A 182 11.44 5.15 -3.30
N THR A 183 11.28 6.18 -4.13
CA THR A 183 11.31 7.58 -3.70
C THR A 183 10.05 8.30 -4.18
N ALA A 184 9.69 9.39 -3.51
CA ALA A 184 8.58 10.25 -3.93
C ALA A 184 8.72 10.63 -5.41
N ARG A 185 9.91 11.08 -5.84
CA ARG A 185 10.20 11.48 -7.22
C ARG A 185 9.90 10.36 -8.23
N ARG A 186 10.29 9.12 -7.94
CA ARG A 186 10.09 7.96 -8.83
C ARG A 186 8.60 7.60 -8.94
N VAL A 187 7.89 7.54 -7.81
CA VAL A 187 6.45 7.24 -7.78
C VAL A 187 5.64 8.34 -8.46
N ILE A 188 5.98 9.61 -8.22
CA ILE A 188 5.33 10.76 -8.85
C ILE A 188 5.54 10.71 -10.37
N ARG A 189 6.78 10.55 -10.85
CA ARG A 189 7.08 10.44 -12.28
C ARG A 189 6.26 9.33 -12.94
N ALA A 190 6.20 8.16 -12.31
CA ALA A 190 5.45 7.00 -12.79
C ALA A 190 3.93 7.29 -12.85
N ALA A 191 3.35 7.87 -11.79
CA ALA A 191 1.94 8.23 -11.76
C ALA A 191 1.57 9.32 -12.79
N LEU A 192 2.43 10.33 -12.95
CA LEU A 192 2.23 11.40 -13.94
C LEU A 192 2.26 10.86 -15.37
N ALA A 193 3.18 9.93 -15.66
CA ALA A 193 3.26 9.28 -16.96
C ALA A 193 1.98 8.51 -17.31
N ASP A 194 1.37 7.83 -16.32
CA ASP A 194 0.09 7.14 -16.51
C ASP A 194 -1.10 8.09 -16.68
N GLY A 195 -0.92 9.38 -16.39
CA GLY A 195 -1.94 10.41 -16.61
C GLY A 195 -2.37 11.19 -15.36
N ALA A 196 -1.80 10.90 -14.18
CA ALA A 196 -2.05 11.75 -13.00
C ALA A 196 -1.54 13.18 -13.25
N ARG A 197 -2.02 14.13 -12.45
CA ARG A 197 -1.61 15.54 -12.51
C ARG A 197 -1.36 16.09 -11.12
N SER A 198 -0.46 17.06 -11.00
CA SER A 198 -0.36 17.85 -9.77
C SER A 198 -1.65 18.62 -9.53
N VAL A 199 -2.09 18.77 -8.28
CA VAL A 199 -3.27 19.60 -7.96
C VAL A 199 -3.09 21.09 -8.29
N GLN A 200 -1.85 21.53 -8.55
CA GLN A 200 -1.55 22.87 -9.02
C GLN A 200 -1.92 23.07 -10.50
N GLN A 201 -2.15 21.99 -11.25
CA GLN A 201 -2.54 22.02 -12.66
C GLN A 201 -4.04 21.72 -12.78
N CYS A 202 -4.87 22.76 -12.73
CA CYS A 202 -6.31 22.59 -12.85
C CYS A 202 -6.68 21.88 -14.17
N LEU A 203 -7.59 20.92 -14.08
CA LEU A 203 -8.19 20.26 -15.23
C LEU A 203 -9.56 20.86 -15.56
N SER A 204 -9.98 20.71 -16.80
CA SER A 204 -11.31 21.15 -17.22
C SER A 204 -12.41 20.37 -16.48
N ARG A 205 -13.57 21.01 -16.28
CA ARG A 205 -14.70 20.42 -15.54
C ARG A 205 -15.26 19.14 -16.17
N SER A 206 -15.03 18.92 -17.48
CA SER A 206 -15.44 17.71 -18.20
C SER A 206 -14.61 16.47 -17.85
N ASP A 207 -13.37 16.64 -17.40
CA ASP A 207 -12.50 15.56 -16.90
C ASP A 207 -12.25 15.72 -15.39
N ALA A 208 -13.26 16.20 -14.66
CA ALA A 208 -13.15 16.53 -13.26
C ALA A 208 -12.55 15.34 -12.46
N PRO A 209 -11.34 15.51 -11.91
CA PRO A 209 -10.53 14.43 -11.40
C PRO A 209 -10.97 13.99 -9.99
N LEU A 210 -10.57 12.78 -9.60
CA LEU A 210 -10.52 12.42 -8.19
C LEU A 210 -9.27 13.05 -7.55
N VAL A 211 -9.30 13.25 -6.23
CA VAL A 211 -8.11 13.72 -5.48
C VAL A 211 -7.52 12.56 -4.70
N MET A 212 -6.21 12.37 -4.85
CA MET A 212 -5.42 11.38 -4.10
C MET A 212 -4.23 12.05 -3.40
N ALA A 213 -3.70 11.40 -2.37
CA ALA A 213 -2.50 11.83 -1.65
C ALA A 213 -1.47 10.71 -1.62
N LEU A 214 -0.20 11.05 -1.85
CA LEU A 214 0.93 10.11 -1.82
C LEU A 214 1.73 10.26 -0.54
N VAL A 215 2.08 9.12 0.05
CA VAL A 215 3.04 9.03 1.15
C VAL A 215 4.05 7.92 0.89
N ILE A 216 5.27 8.10 1.40
CA ILE A 216 6.38 7.17 1.23
C ILE A 216 6.84 6.69 2.61
N ALA A 217 7.09 5.39 2.71
CA ALA A 217 7.91 4.81 3.77
C ALA A 217 9.37 4.79 3.27
N PRO A 218 10.24 5.67 3.79
CA PRO A 218 11.58 5.86 3.24
C PRO A 218 12.61 4.85 3.80
N ASP A 219 12.25 4.11 4.84
CA ASP A 219 13.16 3.19 5.52
C ASP A 219 13.65 2.08 4.58
N PRO A 220 14.97 1.82 4.44
CA PRO A 220 15.46 0.75 3.59
C PRO A 220 14.97 -0.66 3.95
N GLU A 221 14.71 -0.93 5.24
CA GLU A 221 14.13 -2.20 5.70
C GLU A 221 12.63 -2.30 5.39
N PHE A 222 11.96 -1.16 5.30
CA PHE A 222 10.55 -1.03 4.92
C PHE A 222 10.33 0.12 3.93
N ASN A 223 10.66 -0.13 2.66
CA ASN A 223 10.56 0.85 1.60
C ASN A 223 9.34 0.58 0.71
N ASP A 224 8.35 1.48 0.79
CA ASP A 224 7.05 1.34 0.11
C ASP A 224 6.41 2.71 -0.13
N PHE A 225 5.34 2.73 -0.91
CA PHE A 225 4.48 3.90 -1.08
C PHE A 225 3.04 3.56 -0.70
N HIS A 226 2.25 4.59 -0.37
CA HIS A 226 0.84 4.40 -0.08
C HIS A 226 0.01 5.59 -0.57
N TRP A 227 -1.21 5.30 -1.01
CA TRP A 227 -2.12 6.27 -1.58
C TRP A 227 -3.44 6.35 -0.80
N TYR A 228 -3.92 7.59 -0.61
CA TYR A 228 -5.24 7.90 -0.06
C TYR A 228 -6.14 8.52 -1.12
N ARG A 229 -7.46 8.47 -0.93
CA ARG A 229 -8.46 9.16 -1.76
C ARG A 229 -9.34 10.06 -0.94
N TYR A 230 -9.63 11.26 -1.45
CA TYR A 230 -10.58 12.18 -0.84
C TYR A 230 -12.03 11.82 -1.17
N HIS A 231 -12.92 12.07 -0.22
CA HIS A 231 -14.35 11.76 -0.29
C HIS A 231 -15.22 12.97 0.06
N GLN A 232 -16.48 12.94 -0.39
CA GLN A 232 -17.41 14.08 -0.33
C GLN A 232 -17.66 14.59 1.10
N GLU A 233 -17.55 13.73 2.10
CA GLU A 233 -17.77 14.03 3.51
C GLU A 233 -16.58 14.74 4.19
N GLY A 234 -15.60 15.20 3.42
CA GLY A 234 -14.39 15.81 3.96
C GLY A 234 -13.53 14.81 4.73
N VAL A 235 -13.46 13.57 4.22
CA VAL A 235 -12.67 12.48 4.80
C VAL A 235 -11.82 11.82 3.73
N TRP A 236 -10.77 11.13 4.16
CA TRP A 236 -9.93 10.34 3.30
C TRP A 236 -10.13 8.85 3.55
N GLY A 237 -10.15 8.09 2.48
CA GLY A 237 -10.16 6.62 2.54
C GLY A 237 -8.86 6.06 1.98
N HIS A 238 -8.54 4.83 2.37
CA HIS A 238 -7.41 4.09 1.82
C HIS A 238 -7.63 2.58 1.90
N LYS A 239 -6.75 1.84 1.22
CA LYS A 239 -6.72 0.38 1.26
C LYS A 239 -5.27 -0.11 1.45
N PRO A 240 -4.85 -0.45 2.68
CA PRO A 240 -3.52 -0.99 2.95
C PRO A 240 -3.32 -2.34 2.29
N GLY A 241 -2.72 -2.41 1.09
CA GLY A 241 -2.39 -3.68 0.44
C GLY A 241 -3.59 -4.64 0.34
N GLN A 242 -3.44 -5.85 0.87
CA GLN A 242 -4.46 -6.91 0.83
C GLN A 242 -5.50 -6.84 1.95
N THR A 243 -5.61 -5.72 2.65
CA THR A 243 -6.54 -5.53 3.78
C THR A 243 -7.84 -4.84 3.35
N ARG A 244 -8.82 -4.72 4.25
CA ARG A 244 -10.06 -3.97 3.99
C ARG A 244 -9.76 -2.50 3.71
N ALA A 245 -10.50 -1.91 2.77
CA ALA A 245 -10.58 -0.47 2.63
C ALA A 245 -11.26 0.14 3.86
N ARG A 246 -10.73 1.27 4.31
CA ARG A 246 -11.16 2.00 5.51
C ARG A 246 -10.92 3.50 5.34
N ASN A 247 -11.46 4.30 6.26
CA ASN A 247 -11.26 5.75 6.35
C ASN A 247 -10.64 6.18 7.69
N VAL A 248 -10.02 5.23 8.40
CA VAL A 248 -9.33 5.48 9.67
C VAL A 248 -7.84 5.23 9.52
N ASP A 249 -7.04 5.96 10.28
CA ASP A 249 -5.58 5.89 10.27
C ASP A 249 -5.04 4.72 11.13
N ASN A 250 -3.75 4.73 11.45
CA ASN A 250 -3.15 3.67 12.27
C ASN A 250 -3.53 3.73 13.75
N SER A 251 -3.96 4.90 14.23
CA SER A 251 -4.48 5.09 15.59
C SER A 251 -5.98 4.79 15.68
N GLY A 252 -6.66 4.54 14.55
CA GLY A 252 -8.09 4.26 14.51
C GLY A 252 -8.96 5.51 14.33
N GLU A 253 -8.33 6.66 14.09
CA GLU A 253 -9.00 7.95 13.94
C GLU A 253 -9.39 8.22 12.49
N VAL A 254 -10.53 8.89 12.28
CA VAL A 254 -11.00 9.24 10.92
C VAL A 254 -9.99 10.16 10.24
N ILE A 255 -9.54 9.80 9.05
CA ILE A 255 -8.52 10.56 8.33
C ILE A 255 -9.12 11.85 7.78
N LYS A 256 -8.76 12.98 8.39
CA LYS A 256 -9.11 14.33 7.91
C LYS A 256 -8.02 14.94 7.02
N ASN A 257 -6.76 14.63 7.32
CA ASN A 257 -5.62 15.09 6.55
C ASN A 257 -4.57 13.97 6.44
N PRO A 258 -4.28 13.44 5.24
CA PRO A 258 -3.30 12.38 5.05
C PRO A 258 -1.84 12.84 5.27
N GLU A 259 -1.58 14.14 5.29
CA GLU A 259 -0.25 14.68 5.60
C GLU A 259 0.10 14.51 7.08
N THR A 260 -0.89 14.66 7.96
CA THR A 260 -0.70 14.76 9.42
C THR A 260 -1.32 13.62 10.22
N CYS A 261 -2.10 12.72 9.61
CA CYS A 261 -2.66 11.56 10.32
C CYS A 261 -1.58 10.54 10.73
N ASP A 262 -1.94 9.59 11.59
CA ASP A 262 -1.02 8.51 11.95
C ASP A 262 -0.85 7.51 10.79
N ARG A 263 0.31 7.57 10.14
CA ARG A 263 0.67 6.72 9.01
C ARG A 263 1.70 5.65 9.37
N GLY A 264 2.07 5.52 10.65
CA GLY A 264 3.18 4.68 11.09
C GLY A 264 4.46 4.95 10.29
N SER A 265 5.03 3.91 9.69
CA SER A 265 6.31 3.99 8.97
C SER A 265 6.29 4.81 7.67
N TYR A 266 5.12 5.25 7.17
CA TYR A 266 5.04 6.12 6.00
C TYR A 266 5.18 7.57 6.45
N THR A 267 6.41 8.02 6.70
CA THR A 267 6.69 9.32 7.33
C THR A 267 6.76 10.46 6.32
N GLN A 268 7.16 10.21 5.06
CA GLN A 268 7.30 11.25 4.04
C GLN A 268 5.98 11.52 3.34
N PHE A 269 5.44 12.74 3.44
CA PHE A 269 4.34 13.21 2.61
C PHE A 269 4.88 13.70 1.27
N ALA A 270 4.29 13.28 0.15
CA ALA A 270 4.81 13.56 -1.19
C ALA A 270 3.87 14.41 -2.05
N GLY A 271 2.69 14.76 -1.53
CA GLY A 271 1.77 15.71 -2.16
C GLY A 271 0.41 15.15 -2.55
N TYR A 272 -0.40 16.05 -3.11
CA TYR A 272 -1.74 15.77 -3.63
C TYR A 272 -1.73 15.72 -5.16
N PHE A 273 -2.54 14.83 -5.71
CA PHE A 273 -2.61 14.59 -7.14
C PHE A 273 -4.06 14.44 -7.60
N PHE A 274 -4.30 14.89 -8.83
CA PHE A 274 -5.52 14.64 -9.57
C PHE A 274 -5.40 13.36 -10.38
N VAL A 275 -6.46 12.55 -10.34
CA VAL A 275 -6.66 11.37 -11.19
C VAL A 275 -7.80 11.66 -12.16
N PRO A 276 -7.49 11.97 -13.44
CA PRO A 276 -8.51 12.15 -14.47
C PRO A 276 -9.36 10.88 -14.66
N ARG A 277 -10.59 11.02 -15.13
CA ARG A 277 -11.43 9.85 -15.47
C ARG A 277 -10.87 9.07 -16.66
N SER A 278 -10.13 9.75 -17.52
CA SER A 278 -9.44 9.20 -18.68
C SER A 278 -8.22 8.34 -18.32
N MET A 279 -7.68 8.46 -17.10
CA MET A 279 -6.49 7.74 -16.65
C MET A 279 -6.73 6.22 -16.63
N LYS A 280 -5.81 5.47 -17.27
CA LYS A 280 -5.76 4.00 -17.23
C LYS A 280 -4.89 3.54 -16.06
N VAL A 281 -5.19 2.37 -15.51
CA VAL A 281 -4.52 1.81 -14.33
C VAL A 281 -4.36 0.30 -14.53
N GLN A 282 -3.22 -0.26 -14.13
CA GLN A 282 -2.91 -1.69 -14.22
C GLN A 282 -1.98 -2.16 -13.09
#